data_AF-A0A2D6WS37-F1
#
_entry.id   AF-A0A2D6WS37-F1
#
_cell.length_a   1.000
_cell.length_b   1.000
_cell.length_c   1.000
_cell.angle_alpha   90.00
_cell.angle_beta   90.00
_cell.angle_gamma   90.00
#
_symmetry.space_group_name_H-M   'P 1'
#
loop_
_entity.id
_entity.type
_entity.pdbx_description
1 polymer ?
#
loop_
_entity_poly.entity_id
_entity_poly.type
_entity_poly.pdbx_seq_one_letter_code
_entity_poly.pdbx_strand_id
1 'polypeptide(L)'
;MGKRKLNGTSFYQCDWTGFPMKSAHCYWPSWSSTGKLFKKGSYCNWESVVAHATQQRAKELITQEELDKVMEHIEGITGTVVEPAPHYEELAHTKGRMSAQDFHNACVFQKHPITGVKISPAGEVFEVLIHPDTTSECTGRFRFEHYLHKPFSYHGAPNSFHSMRKKGNKGTDRDLSVWYYAVKDLPHNPHASNLFKMQLYGDVLLVQQSREQSFFPRERYISFTKTHFDEQFCKKRKRQEIQCMSMSGYAEAREQMQAALNQYEATAAQAALRPQEMASTQKVGQTDGRILAKKLKARVAAQTPTPPAAVLEAHPR
;
A
#
# COMPACT_ATOMS: atom_id res chain seq x y z
N MET A 1 -29.11 6.13 4.25
CA MET A 1 -27.98 6.93 4.77
C MET A 1 -26.89 7.01 3.70
N GLY A 2 -26.80 8.14 3.00
CA GLY A 2 -25.92 8.31 1.84
C GLY A 2 -25.31 9.72 1.78
N LYS A 3 -24.19 9.83 1.10
CA LYS A 3 -23.38 11.05 0.92
C LYS A 3 -24.26 12.16 0.29
N ARG A 4 -24.64 13.18 1.05
CA ARG A 4 -25.28 14.38 0.50
C ARG A 4 -24.23 15.49 0.40
N LYS A 5 -23.84 15.83 -0.83
CA LYS A 5 -23.14 17.10 -1.09
C LYS A 5 -24.22 18.17 -1.20
N LEU A 6 -24.24 19.11 -0.26
CA LEU A 6 -25.02 20.33 -0.39
C LEU A 6 -24.01 21.48 -0.46
N ASN A 7 -23.99 22.22 -1.57
CA ASN A 7 -23.23 23.46 -1.75
C ASN A 7 -21.70 23.39 -1.49
N GLY A 8 -21.05 22.28 -1.85
CA GLY A 8 -19.58 22.17 -1.77
C GLY A 8 -19.03 21.88 -0.36
N THR A 9 -19.87 21.91 0.68
CA THR A 9 -19.51 21.55 2.06
C THR A 9 -19.76 20.06 2.31
N SER A 10 -18.81 19.38 2.97
CA SER A 10 -18.95 17.96 3.31
C SER A 10 -19.73 17.80 4.62
N PHE A 11 -20.92 17.22 4.55
CA PHE A 11 -21.67 16.82 5.75
C PHE A 11 -21.17 15.46 6.26
N TYR A 12 -21.10 15.30 7.58
CA TYR A 12 -20.78 14.01 8.20
C TYR A 12 -21.82 12.97 7.80
N GLN A 13 -21.36 11.79 7.37
CA GLN A 13 -22.25 10.65 7.14
C GLN A 13 -22.37 9.87 8.45
N CYS A 14 -23.58 9.75 8.98
CA CYS A 14 -23.86 8.80 10.06
C CYS A 14 -23.85 7.38 9.47
N ASP A 15 -23.20 6.45 10.17
CA ASP A 15 -23.29 5.02 9.88
C ASP A 15 -24.46 4.34 10.61
N TRP A 16 -24.51 3.01 10.56
CA TRP A 16 -25.43 2.17 11.34
C TRP A 16 -25.36 2.45 12.85
N THR A 17 -24.19 2.83 13.39
CA THR A 17 -24.03 3.19 14.80
C THR A 17 -24.46 4.63 15.11
N GLY A 18 -24.63 5.49 14.09
CA GLY A 18 -24.96 6.90 14.24
C GLY A 18 -23.75 7.83 14.41
N PHE A 19 -22.53 7.30 14.43
CA PHE A 19 -21.32 8.13 14.57
C PHE A 19 -21.08 9.01 13.33
N PRO A 20 -20.71 10.29 13.51
CA PRO A 20 -20.40 11.17 12.41
C PRO A 20 -19.06 10.80 11.78
N MET A 21 -19.03 10.42 10.50
CA MET A 21 -17.81 10.05 9.80
C MET A 21 -17.45 11.07 8.71
N LYS A 22 -16.15 11.43 8.64
CA LYS A 22 -15.58 12.25 7.56
C LYS A 22 -15.36 11.45 6.27
N SER A 23 -14.93 10.19 6.42
CA SER A 23 -14.78 9.21 5.34
C SER A 23 -15.23 7.84 5.84
N ALA A 24 -15.85 7.07 4.94
CA ALA A 24 -16.27 5.70 5.22
C ALA A 24 -15.40 4.73 4.43
N HIS A 25 -14.72 3.83 5.14
CA HIS A 25 -13.83 2.83 4.57
C HIS A 25 -14.45 1.43 4.61
N CYS A 26 -15.35 1.20 5.57
CA CYS A 26 -16.11 -0.04 5.73
C CYS A 26 -17.48 0.10 5.08
N TYR A 27 -17.95 -0.97 4.45
CA TYR A 27 -19.18 -1.02 3.66
C TYR A 27 -19.78 -2.42 3.76
N TRP A 28 -21.07 -2.53 3.49
CA TRP A 28 -21.71 -3.83 3.33
C TRP A 28 -21.40 -4.39 1.93
N PRO A 29 -20.74 -5.54 1.80
CA PRO A 29 -20.52 -6.18 0.52
C PRO A 29 -21.80 -6.91 0.07
N SER A 30 -22.20 -6.73 -1.18
CA SER A 30 -23.35 -7.40 -1.78
C SER A 30 -23.03 -7.75 -3.22
N TRP A 31 -23.53 -8.87 -3.74
CA TRP A 31 -23.20 -9.34 -5.07
C TRP A 31 -24.45 -9.30 -5.97
N SER A 32 -24.29 -8.89 -7.22
CA SER A 32 -25.35 -9.12 -8.22
C SER A 32 -25.40 -10.59 -8.62
N SER A 33 -26.46 -10.97 -9.35
CA SER A 33 -26.57 -12.27 -10.02
C SER A 33 -25.38 -12.60 -10.93
N THR A 34 -24.71 -11.59 -11.49
CA THR A 34 -23.50 -11.75 -12.32
C THR A 34 -22.21 -11.95 -11.51
N GLY A 35 -22.27 -12.00 -10.17
CA GLY A 35 -21.11 -12.13 -9.29
C GLY A 35 -20.34 -10.82 -9.06
N LYS A 36 -20.74 -9.70 -9.68
CA LYS A 36 -20.11 -8.39 -9.43
C LYS A 36 -20.41 -7.89 -8.02
N LEU A 37 -19.36 -7.44 -7.31
CA LEU A 37 -19.43 -6.85 -5.98
C LEU A 37 -19.97 -5.39 -6.03
N PHE A 38 -20.90 -5.09 -5.13
CA PHE A 38 -21.47 -3.79 -4.84
C PHE A 38 -21.22 -3.44 -3.37
N LYS A 39 -20.97 -2.15 -3.12
CA LYS A 39 -20.74 -1.61 -1.79
C LYS A 39 -21.99 -0.86 -1.34
N LYS A 40 -22.63 -1.30 -0.26
CA LYS A 40 -23.86 -0.70 0.28
C LYS A 40 -23.58 -0.05 1.63
N GLY A 41 -24.14 1.14 1.85
CA GLY A 41 -23.99 1.86 3.11
C GLY A 41 -22.54 2.24 3.45
N SER A 42 -22.38 2.82 4.62
CA SER A 42 -21.11 3.25 5.18
C SER A 42 -21.09 2.86 6.65
N TYR A 43 -19.97 2.30 7.13
CA TYR A 43 -19.82 1.79 8.48
C TYR A 43 -18.53 2.34 9.12
N CYS A 44 -18.55 2.55 10.43
CA CYS A 44 -17.40 3.03 11.19
C CYS A 44 -16.24 2.02 11.24
N ASN A 45 -16.57 0.72 11.21
CA ASN A 45 -15.62 -0.41 11.23
C ASN A 45 -16.29 -1.67 10.64
N TRP A 46 -15.53 -2.77 10.52
CA TRP A 46 -16.04 -4.03 9.98
C TRP A 46 -16.92 -4.81 10.98
N GLU A 47 -16.67 -4.68 12.28
CA GLU A 47 -17.49 -5.28 13.34
C GLU A 47 -18.94 -4.79 13.29
N SER A 48 -19.17 -3.52 12.94
CA SER A 48 -20.48 -2.93 12.72
C SER A 48 -21.17 -3.48 11.46
N VAL A 49 -20.40 -3.84 10.42
CA VAL A 49 -20.95 -4.54 9.25
C VAL A 49 -21.42 -5.94 9.67
N VAL A 50 -20.60 -6.66 10.42
CA VAL A 50 -20.91 -8.01 10.94
C VAL A 50 -22.12 -7.97 11.88
N ALA A 51 -22.18 -7.00 12.80
CA ALA A 51 -23.31 -6.82 13.71
C ALA A 51 -24.61 -6.56 12.95
N HIS A 52 -24.58 -5.63 11.99
CA HIS A 52 -25.74 -5.37 11.15
C HIS A 52 -26.14 -6.60 10.32
N ALA A 53 -25.17 -7.36 9.80
CA ALA A 53 -25.45 -8.55 9.01
C ALA A 53 -26.11 -9.66 9.83
N THR A 54 -25.58 -9.89 11.02
CA THR A 54 -26.15 -10.81 12.00
C THR A 54 -27.58 -10.39 12.39
N GLN A 55 -27.82 -9.09 12.57
CA GLN A 55 -29.15 -8.55 12.87
C GLN A 55 -30.14 -8.74 11.70
N GLN A 56 -29.72 -8.48 10.46
CA GLN A 56 -30.55 -8.69 9.27
C GLN A 56 -30.89 -10.17 9.09
N ARG A 57 -29.93 -11.07 9.39
CA ARG A 57 -30.15 -12.52 9.39
C ARG A 57 -31.17 -12.94 10.45
N ALA A 58 -31.04 -12.41 11.67
CA ALA A 58 -31.98 -12.69 12.77
C ALA A 58 -33.40 -12.20 12.48
N LYS A 59 -33.54 -11.17 11.63
CA LYS A 59 -34.84 -10.67 11.13
C LYS A 59 -35.31 -11.39 9.85
N GLU A 60 -34.60 -12.42 9.41
CA GLU A 60 -34.88 -13.19 8.18
C GLU A 60 -34.88 -12.34 6.90
N LEU A 61 -34.22 -11.18 6.92
CA LEU A 61 -34.12 -10.26 5.78
C LEU A 61 -33.00 -10.65 4.81
N ILE A 62 -32.08 -11.51 5.24
CA ILE A 62 -31.05 -12.14 4.40
C ILE A 62 -30.93 -13.63 4.71
N THR A 63 -30.41 -14.39 3.76
CA THR A 63 -30.16 -15.82 3.90
C THR A 63 -28.86 -16.11 4.67
N GLN A 64 -28.66 -17.37 5.12
CA GLN A 64 -27.40 -17.76 5.77
C GLN A 64 -26.23 -17.72 4.78
N GLU A 65 -26.45 -18.17 3.55
CA GLU A 65 -25.43 -18.14 2.49
C GLU A 65 -24.94 -16.72 2.20
N GLU A 66 -25.84 -15.74 2.22
CA GLU A 66 -25.46 -14.33 2.08
C GLU A 66 -24.63 -13.83 3.26
N LEU A 67 -24.98 -14.22 4.49
CA LEU A 67 -24.19 -13.88 5.67
C LEU A 67 -22.79 -14.49 5.59
N ASP A 68 -22.67 -15.78 5.25
CA ASP A 68 -21.38 -16.46 5.14
C ASP A 68 -20.49 -15.80 4.08
N LYS A 69 -21.08 -15.41 2.94
CA LYS A 69 -20.37 -14.70 1.87
C LYS A 69 -19.90 -13.30 2.30
N VAL A 70 -20.69 -12.60 3.11
CA VAL A 70 -20.29 -11.32 3.74
C VAL A 70 -19.11 -11.55 4.68
N MET A 71 -19.18 -12.57 5.54
CA MET A 71 -18.12 -12.91 6.51
C MET A 71 -16.82 -13.28 5.80
N GLU A 72 -16.88 -14.12 4.77
CA GLU A 72 -15.71 -14.53 3.97
C GLU A 72 -15.04 -13.32 3.29
N HIS A 73 -15.82 -12.40 2.73
CA HIS A 73 -15.29 -11.19 2.10
C HIS A 73 -14.62 -10.26 3.11
N ILE A 74 -15.22 -10.10 4.30
CA ILE A 74 -14.66 -9.30 5.39
C ILE A 74 -13.36 -9.92 5.88
N GLU A 75 -13.35 -11.23 6.15
CA GLU A 75 -12.15 -11.98 6.55
C GLU A 75 -11.04 -11.88 5.48
N GLY A 76 -11.39 -11.93 4.20
CA GLY A 76 -10.42 -11.70 3.12
C GLY A 76 -9.75 -10.32 3.19
N ILE A 77 -10.48 -9.29 3.62
CA ILE A 77 -9.96 -7.92 3.81
C ILE A 77 -9.13 -7.84 5.10
N THR A 78 -9.74 -8.14 6.25
CA THR A 78 -9.15 -7.97 7.59
C THR A 78 -8.03 -8.97 7.87
N GLY A 79 -8.09 -10.14 7.24
CA GLY A 79 -7.14 -11.25 7.39
C GLY A 79 -7.47 -12.17 8.57
N THR A 80 -8.61 -11.98 9.23
CA THR A 80 -9.08 -12.84 10.32
C THR A 80 -10.58 -12.66 10.55
N VAL A 81 -11.18 -13.62 11.26
CA VAL A 81 -12.59 -13.59 11.65
C VAL A 81 -12.87 -12.37 12.54
N VAL A 82 -13.89 -11.61 12.15
CA VAL A 82 -14.33 -10.39 12.83
C VAL A 82 -15.60 -10.70 13.62
N GLU A 83 -15.61 -10.34 14.90
CA GLU A 83 -16.77 -10.51 15.77
C GLU A 83 -17.78 -9.36 15.58
N PRO A 84 -19.08 -9.59 15.82
CA PRO A 84 -20.07 -8.52 15.78
C PRO A 84 -19.76 -7.46 16.85
N ALA A 85 -19.86 -6.19 16.47
CA ALA A 85 -19.81 -5.07 17.40
C ALA A 85 -20.97 -5.12 18.42
N PRO A 86 -20.84 -4.44 19.58
CA PRO A 86 -21.97 -4.15 20.46
C PRO A 86 -23.14 -3.50 19.70
N HIS A 87 -24.36 -3.69 20.17
CA HIS A 87 -25.53 -3.16 19.47
C HIS A 87 -25.54 -1.63 19.53
N TYR A 88 -25.96 -0.94 18.46
CA TYR A 88 -25.95 0.53 18.45
C TYR A 88 -26.82 1.16 19.54
N GLU A 89 -27.81 0.44 20.09
CA GLU A 89 -28.66 0.90 21.20
C GLU A 89 -27.92 1.00 22.54
N GLU A 90 -26.75 0.37 22.66
CA GLU A 90 -25.91 0.46 23.85
C GLU A 90 -25.14 1.80 23.90
N LEU A 91 -25.08 2.53 22.79
CA LEU A 91 -24.33 3.78 22.66
C LEU A 91 -25.01 4.96 23.37
N ALA A 92 -24.24 5.84 23.98
CA ALA A 92 -24.76 6.98 24.74
C ALA A 92 -25.69 7.89 23.92
N HIS A 93 -25.40 8.12 22.63
CA HIS A 93 -26.23 8.98 21.77
C HIS A 93 -27.50 8.31 21.25
N THR A 94 -27.71 7.02 21.49
CA THR A 94 -28.93 6.27 21.13
C THR A 94 -29.76 5.85 22.36
N LYS A 95 -29.48 6.47 23.53
CA LYS A 95 -30.07 6.21 24.86
C LYS A 95 -29.41 5.09 25.68
N GLY A 96 -28.29 4.55 25.21
CA GLY A 96 -27.46 3.64 25.98
C GLY A 96 -26.49 4.35 26.95
N ARG A 97 -25.44 3.65 27.37
CA ARG A 97 -24.43 4.17 28.33
C ARG A 97 -22.99 4.10 27.79
N MET A 98 -22.75 3.35 26.73
CA MET A 98 -21.43 3.10 26.16
C MET A 98 -20.91 4.35 25.44
N SER A 99 -19.71 4.80 25.78
CA SER A 99 -19.06 5.89 25.04
C SER A 99 -18.53 5.40 23.68
N ALA A 100 -18.20 6.35 22.79
CA ALA A 100 -17.55 6.00 21.52
C ALA A 100 -16.20 5.29 21.71
N GLN A 101 -15.46 5.64 22.77
CA GLN A 101 -14.20 5.00 23.11
C GLN A 101 -14.41 3.57 23.62
N ASP A 102 -15.42 3.35 24.47
CA ASP A 102 -15.74 2.01 24.98
C ASP A 102 -16.19 1.09 23.84
N PHE A 103 -17.03 1.60 22.93
CA PHE A 103 -17.42 0.89 21.72
C PHE A 103 -16.21 0.54 20.85
N HIS A 104 -15.27 1.48 20.68
CA HIS A 104 -14.03 1.21 19.95
C HIS A 104 -13.23 0.10 20.62
N ASN A 105 -12.99 0.20 21.93
CA ASN A 105 -12.24 -0.78 22.70
C ASN A 105 -12.87 -2.17 22.60
N ALA A 106 -14.21 -2.27 22.73
CA ALA A 106 -14.95 -3.51 22.61
C ALA A 106 -14.75 -4.21 21.26
N CYS A 107 -14.65 -3.44 20.18
CA CYS A 107 -14.44 -3.96 18.83
C CYS A 107 -12.97 -4.31 18.51
N VAL A 108 -12.00 -3.82 19.28
CA VAL A 108 -10.56 -4.09 19.05
C VAL A 108 -10.14 -5.46 19.57
N PHE A 109 -10.89 -6.03 20.53
CA PHE A 109 -10.55 -7.30 21.14
C PHE A 109 -10.60 -8.47 20.16
N GLN A 110 -9.49 -9.20 20.07
CA GLN A 110 -9.40 -10.43 19.28
C GLN A 110 -9.62 -11.63 20.19
N LYS A 111 -10.59 -12.49 19.85
CA LYS A 111 -10.88 -13.71 20.62
C LYS A 111 -10.19 -14.95 20.07
N HIS A 112 -9.81 -14.91 18.79
CA HIS A 112 -9.23 -16.04 18.08
C HIS A 112 -7.71 -16.03 18.19
N PRO A 113 -7.06 -17.19 18.39
CA PRO A 113 -5.61 -17.28 18.37
C PRO A 113 -5.06 -16.98 16.98
N ILE A 114 -3.83 -16.49 16.94
CA ILE A 114 -3.10 -16.21 15.69
C ILE A 114 -1.83 -17.04 15.64
N THR A 115 -1.36 -17.32 14.43
CA THR A 115 -0.04 -17.95 14.25
C THR A 115 1.02 -16.87 14.09
N GLY A 116 2.11 -16.96 14.83
CA GLY A 116 3.33 -16.18 14.60
C GLY A 116 4.48 -17.08 14.19
N VAL A 117 5.55 -16.48 13.67
CA VAL A 117 6.81 -17.17 13.39
C VAL A 117 7.85 -16.70 14.38
N LYS A 118 8.53 -17.64 15.04
CA LYS A 118 9.63 -17.35 15.96
C LYS A 118 10.94 -17.85 15.36
N ILE A 119 11.96 -17.00 15.41
CA ILE A 119 13.33 -17.31 15.00
C ILE A 119 14.16 -17.48 16.28
N SER A 120 14.70 -18.68 16.47
CA SER A 120 15.58 -19.02 17.59
C SER A 120 16.94 -18.35 17.47
N PRO A 121 17.72 -18.23 18.55
CA PRO A 121 19.09 -17.73 18.48
C PRO A 121 20.01 -18.62 17.64
N ALA A 122 19.70 -19.92 17.56
CA ALA A 122 20.39 -20.86 16.68
C ALA A 122 20.03 -20.68 15.20
N GLY A 123 19.05 -19.82 14.89
CA GLY A 123 18.58 -19.53 13.53
C GLY A 123 17.48 -20.46 13.03
N GLU A 124 16.94 -21.32 13.89
CA GLU A 124 15.80 -22.19 13.56
C GLU A 124 14.50 -21.39 13.51
N VAL A 125 13.60 -21.79 12.63
CA VAL A 125 12.33 -21.08 12.37
C VAL A 125 11.15 -22.01 12.67
N PHE A 126 10.30 -21.60 13.60
CA PHE A 126 9.15 -22.36 14.06
C PHE A 126 7.88 -21.50 14.10
N GLU A 127 6.74 -22.15 13.94
CA GLU A 127 5.42 -21.53 14.15
C GLU A 127 5.04 -21.59 15.62
N VAL A 128 4.38 -20.55 16.08
CA VAL A 128 3.93 -20.41 17.47
C VAL A 128 2.48 -19.98 17.44
N LEU A 129 1.62 -20.70 18.17
CA LEU A 129 0.22 -20.32 18.35
C LEU A 129 0.12 -19.32 19.50
N ILE A 130 -0.31 -18.10 19.18
CA ILE A 130 -0.41 -16.98 20.10
C ILE A 130 -1.87 -16.82 20.48
N HIS A 131 -2.18 -17.03 21.76
CA HIS A 131 -3.53 -16.88 22.27
C HIS A 131 -3.74 -15.46 22.80
N PRO A 132 -4.91 -14.85 22.55
CA PRO A 132 -5.27 -13.62 23.23
C PRO A 132 -5.42 -13.89 24.73
N ASP A 133 -5.04 -12.91 25.53
CA ASP A 133 -5.15 -12.96 26.98
C ASP A 133 -6.64 -13.06 27.38
N THR A 134 -6.95 -13.94 28.33
CA THR A 134 -8.30 -14.15 28.85
C THR A 134 -8.50 -13.53 30.24
N THR A 135 -7.47 -12.89 30.81
CA THR A 135 -7.55 -12.24 32.12
C THR A 135 -8.36 -10.95 32.05
N SER A 136 -9.08 -10.61 33.12
CA SER A 136 -10.05 -9.49 33.18
C SER A 136 -9.45 -8.11 32.87
N GLU A 137 -8.15 -7.91 33.10
CA GLU A 137 -7.48 -6.61 32.91
C GLU A 137 -6.97 -6.40 31.49
N CYS A 138 -6.77 -7.47 30.72
CA CYS A 138 -6.14 -7.44 29.39
C CYS A 138 -6.87 -8.31 28.36
N THR A 139 -8.14 -8.65 28.61
CA THR A 139 -8.92 -9.57 27.78
C THR A 139 -8.81 -9.20 26.30
N GLY A 140 -8.50 -10.15 25.42
CA GLY A 140 -8.44 -9.93 23.97
C GLY A 140 -7.17 -9.24 23.45
N ARG A 141 -6.17 -8.98 24.29
CA ARG A 141 -4.84 -8.48 23.88
C ARG A 141 -3.83 -9.63 23.78
N PHE A 142 -2.89 -9.54 22.84
CA PHE A 142 -1.80 -10.51 22.74
C PHE A 142 -0.60 -10.12 23.60
N ARG A 143 -0.15 -11.02 24.47
CA ARG A 143 1.08 -10.85 25.27
C ARG A 143 2.27 -11.50 24.57
N PHE A 144 2.85 -10.79 23.61
CA PHE A 144 3.98 -11.29 22.82
C PHE A 144 5.22 -11.63 23.65
N GLU A 145 5.38 -10.98 24.80
CA GLU A 145 6.46 -11.22 25.76
C GLU A 145 6.52 -12.66 26.27
N HIS A 146 5.40 -13.37 26.39
CA HIS A 146 5.37 -14.77 26.85
C HIS A 146 6.03 -15.74 25.85
N TYR A 147 6.23 -15.30 24.60
CA TYR A 147 6.78 -16.14 23.53
C TYR A 147 8.26 -15.86 23.26
N LEU A 148 8.85 -14.92 24.00
CA LEU A 148 10.26 -14.51 23.89
C LEU A 148 11.01 -14.87 25.17
N HIS A 149 12.25 -15.35 25.06
CA HIS A 149 13.11 -15.50 26.23
C HIS A 149 13.44 -14.11 26.81
N LYS A 150 12.97 -13.86 28.04
CA LYS A 150 13.20 -12.60 28.76
C LYS A 150 14.65 -12.54 29.28
N PRO A 151 15.42 -11.47 28.99
CA PRO A 151 16.75 -11.29 29.57
C PRO A 151 16.66 -11.07 31.08
N PHE A 152 17.60 -11.64 31.84
CA PHE A 152 17.67 -11.46 33.30
C PHE A 152 17.82 -9.99 33.71
N SER A 153 18.59 -9.21 32.94
CA SER A 153 18.89 -7.80 33.18
C SER A 153 17.77 -6.83 32.79
N TYR A 154 16.68 -7.31 32.17
CA TYR A 154 15.67 -6.46 31.57
C TYR A 154 14.28 -6.71 32.15
N HIS A 155 13.70 -5.66 32.72
CA HIS A 155 12.39 -5.74 33.38
C HIS A 155 11.24 -5.17 32.53
N GLY A 156 11.53 -4.54 31.38
CA GLY A 156 10.52 -3.94 30.50
C GLY A 156 9.81 -4.91 29.56
N ALA A 157 8.89 -4.37 28.77
CA ALA A 157 8.22 -5.05 27.65
C ALA A 157 9.15 -5.20 26.43
N PRO A 158 8.94 -6.20 25.56
CA PRO A 158 9.73 -6.35 24.34
C PRO A 158 9.56 -5.13 23.43
N ASN A 159 10.62 -4.80 22.69
CA ASN A 159 10.59 -3.79 21.66
C ASN A 159 9.98 -4.36 20.38
N SER A 160 9.33 -3.48 19.61
CA SER A 160 8.78 -3.82 18.30
C SER A 160 9.22 -2.83 17.22
N PHE A 161 9.42 -3.32 16.01
CA PHE A 161 9.49 -2.46 14.82
C PHE A 161 8.69 -3.08 13.67
N HIS A 162 8.24 -2.24 12.75
CA HIS A 162 7.54 -2.69 11.55
C HIS A 162 8.51 -2.79 10.39
N SER A 163 8.64 -3.98 9.81
CA SER A 163 9.36 -4.17 8.56
C SER A 163 8.44 -3.84 7.39
N MET A 164 8.59 -2.65 6.82
CA MET A 164 7.91 -2.27 5.58
C MET A 164 8.63 -2.92 4.39
N ARG A 165 8.33 -4.17 4.07
CA ARG A 165 8.71 -4.75 2.77
C ARG A 165 7.65 -4.45 1.72
N LYS A 166 8.11 -4.20 0.48
CA LYS A 166 7.32 -3.74 -0.68
C LYS A 166 5.93 -4.37 -0.72
N LYS A 167 4.90 -3.51 -0.76
CA LYS A 167 3.49 -3.85 -1.02
C LYS A 167 3.42 -5.00 -2.04
N GLY A 168 2.98 -6.17 -1.59
CA GLY A 168 2.53 -7.21 -2.50
C GLY A 168 1.39 -6.68 -3.37
N ASN A 169 1.16 -7.29 -4.53
CA ASN A 169 0.13 -6.87 -5.50
C ASN A 169 -1.30 -6.82 -4.95
N LYS A 170 -1.54 -7.29 -3.72
CA LYS A 170 -2.83 -7.14 -3.03
C LYS A 170 -2.68 -5.98 -2.05
N GLY A 171 -3.35 -4.86 -2.36
CA GLY A 171 -3.31 -3.59 -1.62
C GLY A 171 -3.93 -3.64 -0.23
N THR A 172 -3.51 -4.58 0.60
CA THR A 172 -3.79 -4.59 2.03
C THR A 172 -2.58 -4.00 2.75
N ASP A 173 -2.78 -2.91 3.49
CA ASP A 173 -1.79 -2.27 4.37
C ASP A 173 -1.49 -3.21 5.56
N ARG A 174 -0.84 -4.34 5.25
CA ARG A 174 -0.41 -5.35 6.22
C ARG A 174 1.09 -5.23 6.42
N ASP A 175 1.48 -4.74 7.58
CA ASP A 175 2.87 -4.60 8.00
C ASP A 175 3.34 -5.86 8.74
N LEU A 176 4.63 -6.17 8.66
CA LEU A 176 5.23 -7.22 9.46
C LEU A 176 5.78 -6.62 10.75
N SER A 177 5.21 -6.98 11.89
CA SER A 177 5.63 -6.54 13.21
C SER A 177 6.62 -7.55 13.80
N VAL A 178 7.80 -7.06 14.14
CA VAL A 178 8.92 -7.86 14.63
C VAL A 178 9.17 -7.47 16.08
N TRP A 179 9.00 -8.44 16.99
CA TRP A 179 9.13 -8.30 18.43
C TRP A 179 10.41 -8.96 18.93
N TYR A 180 11.15 -8.27 19.78
CA TYR A 180 12.46 -8.70 20.29
C TYR A 180 12.84 -7.94 21.58
N TYR A 181 13.79 -8.45 22.35
CA TYR A 181 14.41 -7.69 23.44
C TYR A 181 15.70 -7.01 22.95
N ALA A 182 15.79 -5.69 23.10
CA ALA A 182 16.93 -4.91 22.62
C ALA A 182 18.10 -4.91 23.63
N VAL A 183 18.54 -6.10 24.05
CA VAL A 183 19.55 -6.28 25.10
C VAL A 183 20.60 -7.28 24.62
N LYS A 184 21.88 -6.98 24.87
CA LYS A 184 23.03 -7.78 24.39
C LYS A 184 23.31 -9.03 25.23
N ASP A 185 22.60 -9.21 26.34
CA ASP A 185 22.81 -10.29 27.29
C ASP A 185 22.23 -11.63 26.81
N LEU A 186 21.53 -11.61 25.67
CA LEU A 186 21.04 -12.80 24.98
C LEU A 186 22.00 -13.18 23.83
N PRO A 187 22.07 -14.47 23.44
CA PRO A 187 22.90 -14.91 22.33
C PRO A 187 22.56 -14.19 21.03
N HIS A 188 23.58 -13.79 20.26
CA HIS A 188 23.37 -13.13 18.97
C HIS A 188 22.60 -14.05 18.01
N ASN A 189 21.57 -13.52 17.36
CA ASN A 189 20.77 -14.24 16.37
C ASN A 189 21.21 -13.85 14.96
N PRO A 190 22.14 -14.59 14.32
CA PRO A 190 22.70 -14.20 13.02
C PRO A 190 21.65 -14.27 11.91
N HIS A 191 20.72 -15.21 11.98
CA HIS A 191 19.68 -15.37 10.96
C HIS A 191 18.75 -14.16 10.95
N ALA A 192 18.12 -13.83 12.09
CA ALA A 192 17.23 -12.68 12.20
C ALA A 192 17.98 -11.37 11.88
N SER A 193 19.23 -11.24 12.37
CA SER A 193 20.03 -10.04 12.13
C SER A 193 20.33 -9.80 10.66
N ASN A 194 20.64 -10.87 9.93
CA ASN A 194 20.89 -10.80 8.49
C ASN A 194 19.64 -10.48 7.67
N LEU A 195 18.47 -10.98 8.11
CA LEU A 195 17.17 -10.72 7.45
C LEU A 195 16.74 -9.27 7.58
N PHE A 196 16.87 -8.70 8.77
CA PHE A 196 16.39 -7.35 9.09
C PHE A 196 17.47 -6.26 9.02
N LYS A 197 18.73 -6.64 8.76
CA LYS A 197 19.88 -5.71 8.70
C LYS A 197 20.05 -4.90 10.00
N MET A 198 19.80 -5.56 11.13
CA MET A 198 19.87 -4.98 12.47
C MET A 198 20.48 -6.01 13.42
N GLN A 199 21.24 -5.58 14.43
CA GLN A 199 21.77 -6.52 15.43
C GLN A 199 20.65 -6.96 16.37
N LEU A 200 20.20 -8.21 16.20
CA LEU A 200 19.18 -8.84 17.01
C LEU A 200 19.81 -9.93 17.89
N TYR A 201 19.35 -9.99 19.13
CA TYR A 201 19.82 -10.92 20.15
C TYR A 201 18.63 -11.69 20.70
N GLY A 202 18.85 -12.95 21.03
CA GLY A 202 17.83 -13.86 21.53
C GLY A 202 16.80 -14.27 20.48
N ASP A 203 15.60 -14.54 20.97
CA ASP A 203 14.46 -14.88 20.12
C ASP A 203 13.90 -13.64 19.42
N VAL A 204 13.37 -13.86 18.22
CA VAL A 204 12.63 -12.85 17.47
C VAL A 204 11.28 -13.43 17.09
N LEU A 205 10.20 -12.71 17.39
CA LEU A 205 8.83 -13.10 17.05
C LEU A 205 8.29 -12.21 15.94
N LEU A 206 7.73 -12.83 14.91
CA LEU A 206 7.20 -12.18 13.73
C LEU A 206 5.70 -12.41 13.68
N VAL A 207 4.94 -11.32 13.64
CA VAL A 207 3.48 -11.33 13.54
C VAL A 207 3.08 -10.31 12.49
N GLN A 208 2.09 -10.63 11.67
CA GLN A 208 1.61 -9.69 10.67
C GLN A 208 0.49 -8.83 11.29
N GLN A 209 0.46 -7.55 10.92
CA GLN A 209 -0.44 -6.56 11.47
C GLN A 209 -1.15 -5.84 10.34
N SER A 210 -2.48 -5.85 10.36
CA SER A 210 -3.32 -5.08 9.46
C SER A 210 -3.60 -3.70 10.07
N ARG A 211 -3.36 -2.64 9.28
CA ARG A 211 -3.74 -1.27 9.64
C ARG A 211 -5.05 -0.93 8.94
N GLU A 212 -6.13 -1.05 9.68
CA GLU A 212 -7.48 -0.84 9.14
C GLU A 212 -7.85 0.63 9.20
N GLN A 213 -8.09 1.23 8.03
CA GLN A 213 -8.71 2.55 7.94
C GLN A 213 -10.14 2.44 8.46
N SER A 214 -10.41 3.07 9.59
CA SER A 214 -11.72 3.06 10.27
C SER A 214 -11.89 4.41 10.99
N PHE A 215 -13.09 4.64 11.55
CA PHE A 215 -13.40 5.91 12.24
C PHE A 215 -12.38 6.24 13.34
N PHE A 216 -11.93 5.21 14.06
CA PHE A 216 -10.77 5.25 14.93
C PHE A 216 -9.77 4.22 14.40
N PRO A 217 -8.57 4.61 13.93
CA PRO A 217 -7.59 3.69 13.38
C PRO A 217 -7.35 2.48 14.27
N ARG A 218 -7.31 1.29 13.66
CA ARG A 218 -7.14 0.03 14.38
C ARG A 218 -5.94 -0.74 13.87
N GLU A 219 -5.36 -1.44 14.83
CA GLU A 219 -4.28 -2.38 14.61
C GLU A 219 -4.82 -3.76 14.93
N ARG A 220 -4.83 -4.64 13.93
CA ARG A 220 -5.26 -6.02 14.09
C ARG A 220 -4.10 -6.96 13.80
N TYR A 221 -3.82 -7.89 14.69
CA TYR A 221 -2.83 -8.92 14.45
C TYR A 221 -3.46 -10.07 13.67
N ILE A 222 -2.74 -10.57 12.69
CA ILE A 222 -3.18 -11.65 11.79
C ILE A 222 -2.10 -12.72 11.70
N SER A 223 -2.55 -13.94 11.40
CA SER A 223 -1.68 -15.10 11.33
C SER A 223 -0.58 -14.94 10.27
N PHE A 224 0.67 -15.00 10.72
CA PHE A 224 1.86 -15.09 9.91
C PHE A 224 2.45 -16.49 10.08
N THR A 225 2.31 -17.32 9.04
CA THR A 225 2.73 -18.71 9.04
C THR A 225 4.18 -18.84 8.52
N LYS A 226 4.79 -19.98 8.79
CA LYS A 226 6.09 -20.37 8.22
C LYS A 226 6.05 -20.38 6.70
N THR A 227 4.93 -20.78 6.10
CA THR A 227 4.75 -20.67 4.65
C THR A 227 4.88 -19.21 4.19
N HIS A 228 4.21 -18.25 4.87
CA HIS A 228 4.37 -16.84 4.55
C HIS A 228 5.81 -16.35 4.76
N PHE A 229 6.49 -16.81 5.81
CA PHE A 229 7.90 -16.51 6.05
C PHE A 229 8.79 -17.01 4.91
N ASP A 230 8.65 -18.27 4.53
CA ASP A 230 9.44 -18.90 3.46
C ASP A 230 9.20 -18.18 2.13
N GLU A 231 7.96 -17.75 1.85
CA GLU A 231 7.64 -16.95 0.67
C GLU A 231 8.28 -15.57 0.65
N GLN A 232 8.36 -14.91 1.80
CA GLN A 232 8.89 -13.55 1.91
C GLN A 232 10.42 -13.50 1.99
N PHE A 233 11.04 -14.52 2.61
CA PHE A 233 12.45 -14.49 2.98
C PHE A 233 13.29 -15.60 2.34
N CYS A 234 12.71 -16.78 2.06
CA CYS A 234 13.47 -17.93 1.57
C CYS A 234 13.33 -18.16 0.06
N LYS A 235 12.15 -17.85 -0.52
CA LYS A 235 11.99 -17.80 -1.97
C LYS A 235 12.86 -16.65 -2.46
N LYS A 236 14.10 -16.96 -2.86
CA LYS A 236 14.91 -16.10 -3.73
C LYS A 236 13.93 -15.62 -4.79
N ARG A 237 13.72 -14.29 -4.89
CA ARG A 237 13.04 -13.71 -6.05
C ARG A 237 13.59 -14.51 -7.23
N LYS A 238 12.72 -15.24 -7.96
CA LYS A 238 13.12 -15.69 -9.30
C LYS A 238 13.68 -14.41 -9.90
N ARG A 239 15.00 -14.38 -10.15
CA ARG A 239 15.56 -13.33 -11.00
C ARG A 239 14.59 -13.35 -12.15
N GLN A 240 13.87 -12.25 -12.34
CA GLN A 240 13.11 -12.08 -13.55
C GLN A 240 14.18 -12.37 -14.59
N GLU A 241 14.09 -13.53 -15.25
CA GLU A 241 14.90 -13.78 -16.42
C GLU A 241 14.47 -12.60 -17.27
N ILE A 242 15.35 -11.60 -17.34
CA ILE A 242 15.31 -10.63 -18.41
C ILE A 242 15.21 -11.57 -19.59
N GLN A 243 14.07 -11.50 -20.27
CA GLN A 243 13.81 -12.31 -21.44
C GLN A 243 14.78 -11.78 -22.50
N CYS A 244 16.04 -12.15 -22.34
CA CYS A 244 17.06 -11.98 -23.32
C CYS A 244 16.55 -12.81 -24.49
N MET A 245 16.34 -12.17 -25.62
CA MET A 245 16.09 -12.90 -26.86
C MET A 245 17.09 -14.05 -26.94
N SER A 246 16.60 -15.23 -27.28
CA SER A 246 17.48 -16.37 -27.53
C SER A 246 18.55 -15.96 -28.53
N MET A 247 19.71 -16.61 -28.50
CA MET A 247 20.77 -16.35 -29.49
C MET A 247 20.24 -16.47 -30.93
N SER A 248 19.26 -17.35 -31.17
CA SER A 248 18.55 -17.43 -32.46
C SER A 248 17.71 -16.20 -32.75
N GLY A 249 16.89 -15.73 -31.80
CA GLY A 249 16.09 -14.51 -31.98
C GLY A 249 16.97 -13.27 -32.18
N TYR A 250 18.12 -13.20 -31.51
CA TYR A 250 19.09 -12.12 -31.71
C TYR A 250 19.73 -12.17 -33.11
N ALA A 251 20.08 -13.36 -33.60
CA ALA A 251 20.59 -13.53 -34.96
C ALA A 251 19.56 -13.10 -36.01
N GLU A 252 18.30 -13.53 -35.87
CA GLU A 252 17.21 -13.15 -36.78
C GLU A 252 16.94 -11.64 -36.75
N ALA A 253 16.86 -11.04 -35.55
CA ALA A 253 16.65 -9.60 -35.42
C ALA A 253 17.82 -8.78 -35.99
N ARG A 254 19.06 -9.27 -35.84
CA ARG A 254 20.25 -8.65 -36.44
C ARG A 254 20.20 -8.72 -37.96
N GLU A 255 19.80 -9.85 -38.52
CA GLU A 255 19.64 -10.03 -39.97
C GLU A 255 18.55 -9.11 -40.52
N GLN A 256 17.40 -9.02 -39.83
CA GLN A 256 16.31 -8.11 -40.21
C GLN A 256 16.74 -6.64 -40.12
N MET A 257 17.48 -6.25 -39.08
CA MET A 257 18.01 -4.89 -38.97
C MET A 257 19.01 -4.58 -40.08
N GLN A 258 19.90 -5.52 -40.42
CA GLN A 258 20.85 -5.34 -41.51
C GLN A 258 20.15 -5.24 -42.87
N ALA A 259 19.13 -6.05 -43.11
CA ALA A 259 18.32 -5.99 -44.32
C ALA A 259 17.59 -4.65 -44.45
N ALA A 260 17.02 -4.13 -43.35
CA ALA A 260 16.37 -2.83 -43.32
C ALA A 260 17.37 -1.68 -43.57
N LEU A 261 18.58 -1.76 -43.00
CA LEU A 261 19.67 -0.82 -43.25
C LEU A 261 20.07 -0.81 -44.73
N ASN A 262 20.29 -1.99 -45.31
CA ASN A 262 20.67 -2.12 -46.72
C ASN A 262 19.58 -1.59 -47.65
N GLN A 263 18.30 -1.83 -47.34
CA GLN A 263 17.18 -1.26 -48.10
C GLN A 263 17.12 0.27 -47.99
N TYR A 264 17.34 0.81 -46.79
CA TYR A 264 17.38 2.24 -46.57
C TYR A 264 18.55 2.88 -47.32
N GLU A 265 19.75 2.30 -47.25
CA GLU A 265 20.93 2.77 -47.99
C GLU A 265 20.73 2.70 -49.51
N ALA A 266 20.12 1.62 -50.02
CA ALA A 266 19.80 1.52 -51.44
C ALA A 266 18.82 2.60 -51.90
N THR A 267 17.81 2.90 -51.07
CA THR A 267 16.83 3.96 -51.36
C THR A 267 17.49 5.35 -51.29
N ALA A 268 18.34 5.58 -50.30
CA ALA A 268 19.10 6.81 -50.16
C ALA A 268 20.10 7.00 -51.31
N ALA A 269 20.75 5.94 -51.78
CA ALA A 269 21.65 5.96 -52.92
C ALA A 269 20.91 6.23 -54.24
N GLN A 270 19.68 5.75 -54.41
CA GLN A 270 18.84 6.10 -55.57
C GLN A 270 18.42 7.57 -55.56
N ALA A 271 18.20 8.15 -54.38
CA ALA A 271 17.89 9.57 -54.20
C ALA A 271 19.13 10.48 -54.23
N ALA A 272 20.34 9.91 -54.17
CA ALA A 272 21.58 10.67 -54.18
C ALA A 272 21.91 11.12 -55.62
N LEU A 273 22.12 12.43 -55.79
CA LEU A 273 22.58 13.00 -57.05
C LEU A 273 23.97 12.44 -57.41
N ARG A 274 24.20 12.20 -58.70
CA ARG A 274 25.49 11.67 -59.15
C ARG A 274 26.60 12.71 -58.87
N PRO A 275 27.84 12.30 -58.58
CA PRO A 275 28.93 13.24 -58.29
C PRO A 275 29.14 14.32 -59.36
N GLN A 276 28.85 14.02 -60.63
CA GLN A 276 28.90 14.98 -61.73
C GLN A 276 27.81 16.06 -61.64
N GLU A 277 26.64 15.73 -61.10
CA GLU A 277 25.53 16.68 -60.88
C GLU A 277 25.80 17.56 -59.65
N MET A 278 26.39 17.00 -58.58
CA MET A 278 26.86 17.78 -57.42
C MET A 278 28.03 18.74 -57.73
N ALA A 279 28.86 18.43 -58.73
CA ALA A 279 29.92 19.34 -59.18
C ALA A 279 29.36 20.60 -59.89
N SER A 280 28.12 20.55 -60.39
CA SER A 280 27.45 21.65 -61.08
C SER A 280 26.62 22.56 -60.16
N THR A 281 26.33 22.12 -58.92
CA THR A 281 25.72 22.99 -57.91
C THR A 281 26.71 24.07 -57.49
N GLN A 282 26.36 25.31 -57.83
CA GLN A 282 27.10 26.55 -57.62
C GLN A 282 27.98 26.56 -56.36
N LYS A 283 29.27 26.87 -56.55
CA LYS A 283 30.16 27.34 -55.49
C LYS A 283 29.49 28.53 -54.79
N VAL A 284 28.91 28.30 -53.62
CA VAL A 284 28.51 29.38 -52.72
C VAL A 284 29.82 30.06 -52.30
N GLY A 285 30.06 31.27 -52.84
CA GLY A 285 31.23 32.06 -52.48
C GLY A 285 31.33 32.20 -50.96
N GLN A 286 32.53 32.01 -50.42
CA GLN A 286 32.79 32.11 -48.98
C GLN A 286 32.21 33.43 -48.47
N THR A 287 31.21 33.34 -47.60
CA THR A 287 30.56 34.53 -47.05
C THR A 287 31.44 35.06 -45.93
N ASP A 288 32.10 36.19 -46.20
CA ASP A 288 33.01 36.83 -45.26
C ASP A 288 32.35 37.09 -43.90
N GLY A 289 33.05 36.83 -42.80
CA GLY A 289 32.51 36.78 -41.44
C GLY A 289 31.85 38.09 -40.99
N ARG A 290 32.24 39.22 -41.60
CA ARG A 290 31.59 40.53 -41.40
C ARG A 290 30.12 40.57 -41.84
N ILE A 291 29.77 39.87 -42.93
CA ILE A 291 28.40 39.85 -43.46
C ILE A 291 27.49 39.03 -42.53
N LEU A 292 28.00 37.91 -42.02
CA LEU A 292 27.32 37.08 -41.03
C LEU A 292 27.07 37.85 -39.73
N ALA A 293 28.08 38.57 -39.21
CA ALA A 293 27.93 39.39 -38.00
C ALA A 293 26.90 40.52 -38.17
N LYS A 294 26.83 41.14 -39.37
CA LYS A 294 25.84 42.20 -39.66
C LYS A 294 24.41 41.64 -39.71
N LYS A 295 24.21 40.47 -40.30
CA LYS A 295 22.90 39.78 -40.30
C LYS A 295 22.48 39.33 -38.90
N LEU A 296 23.43 38.90 -38.06
CA LEU A 296 23.14 38.50 -36.68
C LEU A 296 22.70 39.70 -35.83
N LYS A 297 23.39 40.84 -35.94
CA LYS A 297 23.00 42.08 -35.25
C LYS A 297 21.62 42.59 -35.68
N ALA A 298 21.29 42.49 -36.97
CA ALA A 298 19.97 42.86 -37.47
C ALA A 298 18.85 41.98 -36.90
N ARG A 299 19.10 40.67 -36.71
CA ARG A 299 18.14 39.76 -36.07
C ARG A 299 17.93 40.04 -34.58
N VAL A 300 19.00 40.36 -33.86
CA VAL A 300 18.92 40.69 -32.43
C VAL A 300 18.19 42.03 -32.22
N ALA A 301 18.40 43.03 -33.09
CA ALA A 301 17.68 44.30 -33.02
C ALA A 301 16.16 44.17 -33.30
N ALA A 302 15.73 43.16 -34.06
CA ALA A 302 14.32 42.91 -34.36
C ALA A 302 13.57 42.14 -33.25
N GLN A 303 14.28 41.62 -32.25
CA GLN A 303 13.71 40.77 -31.18
C GLN A 303 13.66 41.43 -29.80
N THR A 304 14.06 42.70 -29.66
CA THR A 304 13.96 43.41 -28.38
C THR A 304 12.58 44.09 -28.26
N PRO A 305 11.70 43.67 -27.34
CA PRO A 305 10.41 44.33 -27.12
C PRO A 305 10.59 45.68 -26.43
N THR A 306 9.93 46.72 -26.96
CA THR A 306 9.85 48.06 -26.40
C THR A 306 9.13 48.02 -25.04
N PRO A 307 9.68 48.57 -23.95
CA PRO A 307 8.98 48.65 -22.67
C PRO A 307 7.82 49.67 -22.75
N PRO A 308 6.66 49.41 -22.12
CA PRO A 308 5.53 50.35 -22.13
C PRO A 308 5.86 51.60 -21.31
N ALA A 309 5.47 52.76 -21.85
CA ALA A 309 5.66 54.07 -21.27
C ALA A 309 4.95 54.19 -19.91
N ALA A 310 5.71 54.61 -18.90
CA ALA A 310 5.19 54.99 -17.59
C ALA A 310 4.32 56.24 -17.73
N VAL A 311 3.01 56.12 -17.50
CA VAL A 311 2.12 57.25 -17.32
C VAL A 311 2.29 57.77 -15.90
N LEU A 312 3.02 58.87 -15.79
CA LEU A 312 3.03 59.78 -14.66
C LEU A 312 1.77 60.67 -14.76
N GLU A 313 0.83 60.52 -13.84
CA GLU A 313 -0.06 61.63 -13.48
C GLU A 313 0.07 61.91 -11.98
N ALA A 314 0.31 63.19 -11.71
CA ALA A 314 0.57 63.77 -10.41
C ALA A 314 -0.73 64.21 -9.72
N HIS A 315 -0.75 64.01 -8.39
CA HIS A 315 -1.30 64.82 -7.28
C HIS A 315 -2.06 66.14 -7.59
N PRO A 316 -2.94 66.69 -6.72
CA PRO A 316 -2.86 66.63 -5.23
C PRO A 316 -4.20 66.67 -4.42
N ARG A 317 -4.04 66.46 -3.10
CA ARG A 317 -4.82 66.94 -1.93
C ARG A 317 -6.31 66.60 -1.80
#